data_AF-A0A1F3DAY7-F1
#
_entry.id   AF-A0A1F3DAY7-F1
#
_cell.length_a   1.000
_cell.length_b   1.000
_cell.length_c   1.000
_cell.angle_alpha   90.00
_cell.angle_beta   90.00
_cell.angle_gamma   90.00
#
_symmetry.space_group_name_H-M   'P 1'
#
loop_
_entity.id
_entity.type
_entity.pdbx_description
1 polymer ?
#
loop_
_entity_poly.entity_id
_entity_poly.type
_entity_poly.pdbx_seq_one_letter_code
_entity_poly.pdbx_strand_id
1 'polypeptide(L)'
;MPVFSQKDSYVSDFHKAHEGQILFCKGSIKDLPPEPVIIDAFNTKDEITACVFLKPNDDGSVKFKGKIVVDGAEPGFEIENQKYKFAFVLYITSNNFSTESAGFNNFILFDMKDGKHNVVVELWNEKKETIAKGEFSLEKGGASEKPTKKFSSIKAGMVNTTIEQQAVKAINTKAANENWTEKYTKAKIVSTNWEIEKNEITGAIICRKIYMKLLGQWPDGKCNAVDMGFRQDYVGGGKYSSTLIYNSIGDMTPVICE
;
A
#
# COMPACT_ATOMS: atom_id res chain seq x y z
N MET A 1 -3.85 4.94 27.29
CA MET A 1 -3.20 4.85 25.96
C MET A 1 -2.17 3.73 26.03
N PRO A 2 -2.36 2.57 25.39
CA PRO A 2 -1.23 1.73 25.06
C PRO A 2 -0.80 2.10 23.64
N VAL A 3 -0.09 3.22 23.53
CA VAL A 3 0.93 3.32 22.49
C VAL A 3 1.94 2.24 22.84
N PHE A 4 2.38 1.43 21.89
CA PHE A 4 3.63 0.66 22.00
C PHE A 4 4.77 1.69 22.21
N SER A 5 4.88 2.16 23.44
CA SER A 5 5.80 3.19 23.89
C SER A 5 7.19 2.59 23.79
N GLN A 6 8.01 3.19 22.92
CA GLN A 6 9.39 2.82 22.62
C GLN A 6 10.35 2.83 23.83
N LYS A 7 9.87 3.00 25.07
CA LYS A 7 10.72 3.35 26.19
C LYS A 7 10.83 2.37 27.34
N ASP A 8 9.91 1.43 27.57
CA ASP A 8 10.04 0.53 28.72
C ASP A 8 9.62 -0.91 28.38
N SER A 9 10.64 -1.77 28.19
CA SER A 9 10.65 -3.24 28.30
C SER A 9 9.52 -4.05 27.63
N TYR A 10 9.64 -4.33 26.33
CA TYR A 10 9.02 -5.48 25.68
C TYR A 10 9.93 -6.72 25.78
N VAL A 11 9.98 -7.30 26.98
CA VAL A 11 10.67 -8.57 27.31
C VAL A 11 9.71 -9.51 28.04
N SER A 12 8.41 -9.41 27.74
CA SER A 12 7.38 -10.21 28.39
C SER A 12 7.58 -11.69 28.07
N ASP A 13 7.12 -12.56 28.97
CA ASP A 13 7.14 -14.01 28.73
C ASP A 13 6.35 -14.39 27.48
N PHE A 14 5.33 -13.58 27.13
CA PHE A 14 4.61 -13.67 25.88
C PHE A 14 5.53 -13.46 24.66
N HIS A 15 6.33 -12.39 24.62
CA HIS A 15 7.26 -12.16 23.50
C HIS A 15 8.28 -13.30 23.38
N LYS A 16 8.85 -13.75 24.51
CA LYS A 16 9.81 -14.85 24.52
C LYS A 16 9.18 -16.17 24.03
N ALA A 17 7.93 -16.42 24.38
CA ALA A 17 7.19 -17.61 23.95
C ALA A 17 6.90 -17.60 22.44
N HIS A 18 6.88 -16.42 21.82
CA HIS A 18 6.51 -16.23 20.41
C HIS A 18 7.68 -15.75 19.54
N GLU A 19 8.92 -15.78 20.02
CA GLU A 19 10.11 -15.42 19.23
C GLU A 19 10.16 -16.21 17.90
N GLY A 20 10.33 -15.48 16.79
CA GLY A 20 10.33 -16.06 15.44
C GLY A 20 8.92 -16.27 14.85
N GLN A 21 7.87 -15.79 15.50
CA GLN A 21 6.50 -15.91 15.01
C GLN A 21 5.96 -14.58 14.50
N ILE A 22 5.04 -14.68 13.56
CA ILE A 22 4.13 -13.61 13.17
C ILE A 22 2.73 -14.08 13.53
N LEU A 23 2.09 -13.37 14.46
CA LEU A 23 0.72 -13.68 14.87
C LEU A 23 -0.22 -12.63 14.31
N PHE A 24 -1.46 -13.00 14.01
CA PHE A 24 -2.43 -12.11 13.39
C PHE A 24 -3.61 -11.86 14.32
N CYS A 25 -4.18 -10.66 14.25
CA CYS A 25 -5.36 -10.26 15.01
C CYS A 25 -6.22 -9.30 14.20
N LYS A 26 -7.47 -9.11 14.64
CA LYS A 26 -8.40 -8.14 14.05
C LYS A 26 -8.28 -6.79 14.74
N GLY A 27 -8.39 -5.72 13.96
CA GLY A 27 -8.48 -4.35 14.44
C GLY A 27 -7.17 -3.58 14.38
N SER A 28 -7.27 -2.27 14.61
CA SER A 28 -6.14 -1.33 14.53
C SER A 28 -5.18 -1.50 15.69
N ILE A 29 -3.88 -1.29 15.43
CA ILE A 29 -2.81 -1.32 16.45
C ILE A 29 -3.11 -0.44 17.67
N LYS A 30 -3.85 0.67 17.48
CA LYS A 30 -4.16 1.65 18.53
C LYS A 30 -5.13 1.11 19.58
N ASP A 31 -5.86 0.06 19.21
CA ASP A 31 -6.91 -0.56 20.01
C ASP A 31 -6.52 -1.96 20.48
N LEU A 32 -5.31 -2.44 20.15
CA LEU A 32 -4.88 -3.77 20.56
C LEU A 32 -4.53 -3.81 22.05
N PRO A 33 -5.05 -4.81 22.79
CA PRO A 33 -4.59 -5.07 24.15
C PRO A 33 -3.14 -5.60 24.14
N PRO A 34 -2.43 -5.55 25.28
CA PRO A 34 -1.07 -6.11 25.40
C PRO A 34 -0.94 -7.58 25.00
N GLU A 35 -2.03 -8.33 25.15
CA GLU A 35 -2.17 -9.72 24.71
C GLU A 35 -3.32 -9.77 23.69
N PRO A 36 -3.03 -9.57 22.39
CA PRO A 36 -4.06 -9.58 21.36
C PRO A 36 -4.69 -10.96 21.22
N VAL A 37 -5.99 -11.00 20.94
CA VAL A 37 -6.68 -12.25 20.57
C VAL A 37 -6.15 -12.67 19.20
N ILE A 38 -5.34 -13.73 19.20
CA ILE A 38 -4.75 -14.28 17.98
C ILE A 38 -5.83 -15.00 17.18
N ILE A 39 -5.94 -14.66 15.91
CA ILE A 39 -6.90 -15.21 14.96
C ILE A 39 -6.14 -15.64 13.71
N ASP A 40 -6.51 -16.79 13.16
CA ASP A 40 -5.89 -17.39 11.97
C ASP A 40 -6.86 -17.46 10.78
N ALA A 41 -8.06 -16.90 10.90
CA ALA A 41 -9.08 -16.88 9.87
C ALA A 41 -9.68 -15.47 9.69
N PHE A 42 -9.55 -14.95 8.47
CA PHE A 42 -9.96 -13.61 8.09
C PHE A 42 -10.82 -13.64 6.84
N ASN A 43 -11.54 -12.56 6.58
CA ASN A 43 -12.15 -12.26 5.30
C ASN A 43 -11.65 -10.91 4.78
N THR A 44 -11.90 -10.61 3.50
CA THR A 44 -11.42 -9.37 2.87
C THR A 44 -11.95 -8.08 3.51
N LYS A 45 -13.00 -8.12 4.34
CA LYS A 45 -13.51 -6.94 5.07
C LYS A 45 -12.84 -6.76 6.43
N ASP A 46 -12.07 -7.73 6.91
CA ASP A 46 -11.37 -7.61 8.18
C ASP A 46 -10.16 -6.66 8.04
N GLU A 47 -9.94 -5.82 9.05
CA GLU A 47 -8.67 -5.14 9.25
C GLU A 47 -7.73 -6.10 9.98
N ILE A 48 -6.71 -6.61 9.29
CA ILE A 48 -5.78 -7.59 9.83
C ILE A 48 -4.51 -6.86 10.28
N THR A 49 -4.13 -7.08 11.53
CA THR A 49 -2.86 -6.63 12.09
C THR A 49 -1.94 -7.83 12.29
N ALA A 50 -0.73 -7.77 11.73
CA ALA A 50 0.33 -8.74 12.01
C ALA A 50 1.24 -8.24 13.14
N CYS A 51 1.38 -9.02 14.20
CA CYS A 51 2.31 -8.82 15.31
C CYS A 51 3.56 -9.66 15.07
N VAL A 52 4.69 -9.01 14.78
CA VAL A 52 5.97 -9.68 14.50
C VAL A 52 6.84 -9.73 15.75
N PHE A 53 7.24 -10.94 16.16
CA PHE A 53 8.07 -11.18 17.34
C PHE A 53 9.48 -11.58 16.92
N LEU A 54 10.40 -10.62 16.89
CA LEU A 54 11.78 -10.86 16.44
C LEU A 54 12.74 -11.02 17.63
N LYS A 55 13.80 -11.80 17.40
CA LYS A 55 15.00 -11.78 18.23
C LYS A 55 15.86 -10.58 17.84
N PRO A 56 16.18 -9.65 18.75
CA PRO A 56 17.09 -8.55 18.46
C PRO A 56 18.53 -9.04 18.29
N ASN A 57 19.31 -8.36 17.44
CA ASN A 57 20.77 -8.49 17.48
C ASN A 57 21.33 -7.88 18.78
N ASP A 58 22.62 -8.10 19.06
CA ASP A 58 23.31 -7.56 20.24
C ASP A 58 23.23 -6.02 20.34
N ASP A 59 23.10 -5.33 19.20
CA ASP A 59 22.94 -3.87 19.12
C ASP A 59 21.48 -3.40 19.19
N GLY A 60 20.54 -4.31 19.40
CA GLY A 60 19.10 -4.07 19.46
C GLY A 60 18.45 -3.78 18.11
N SER A 61 19.18 -3.87 17.00
CA SER A 61 18.65 -3.71 15.65
C SER A 61 18.25 -5.05 15.05
N VAL A 62 17.29 -5.02 14.12
CA VAL A 62 17.02 -6.15 13.21
C VAL A 62 16.88 -5.59 11.81
N LYS A 63 17.60 -6.17 10.86
CA LYS A 63 17.40 -5.95 9.43
C LYS A 63 16.75 -7.17 8.84
N PHE A 64 15.72 -6.95 8.03
CA PHE A 64 15.00 -8.04 7.39
C PHE A 64 14.49 -7.64 6.02
N LYS A 65 14.24 -8.67 5.24
CA LYS A 65 13.43 -8.67 4.03
C LYS A 65 12.22 -9.57 4.28
N GLY A 66 11.16 -9.41 3.51
CA GLY A 66 9.95 -10.20 3.71
C GLY A 66 9.18 -10.44 2.42
N LYS A 67 8.38 -11.51 2.41
CA LYS A 67 7.49 -11.93 1.31
C LYS A 67 6.16 -12.38 1.85
N ILE A 68 5.16 -12.36 0.97
CA ILE A 68 3.86 -12.99 1.18
C ILE A 68 3.67 -14.06 0.12
N VAL A 69 3.23 -15.24 0.54
CA VAL A 69 2.94 -16.39 -0.32
C VAL A 69 1.45 -16.69 -0.19
N VAL A 70 0.74 -16.81 -1.32
CA VAL A 70 -0.69 -17.14 -1.36
C VAL A 70 -0.86 -18.47 -2.07
N ASP A 71 -1.47 -19.45 -1.39
CA ASP A 71 -1.68 -20.82 -1.90
C ASP A 71 -0.40 -21.48 -2.45
N GLY A 72 0.76 -21.14 -1.89
CA GLY A 72 2.05 -21.65 -2.34
C GLY A 72 2.58 -21.02 -3.65
N ALA A 73 1.81 -20.13 -4.29
CA ALA A 73 2.34 -19.25 -5.33
C ALA A 73 3.11 -18.10 -4.67
N GLU A 74 4.28 -17.75 -5.20
CA GLU A 74 5.06 -16.60 -4.74
C GLU A 74 4.70 -15.33 -5.52
N PRO A 75 3.82 -14.47 -5.00
CA PRO A 75 3.78 -13.08 -5.43
C PRO A 75 4.79 -12.31 -4.58
N GLY A 76 6.08 -12.46 -4.93
CA GLY A 76 7.18 -11.90 -4.14
C GLY A 76 7.27 -10.39 -4.29
N PHE A 77 7.02 -9.64 -3.21
CA PHE A 77 7.64 -8.33 -3.01
C PHE A 77 8.81 -8.49 -2.04
N GLU A 78 9.79 -7.59 -2.13
CA GLU A 78 10.96 -7.57 -1.25
C GLU A 78 10.90 -6.30 -0.40
N ILE A 79 10.74 -6.46 0.92
CA ILE A 79 10.84 -5.35 1.86
C ILE A 79 12.33 -5.00 2.02
N GLU A 80 12.75 -3.77 1.72
CA GLU A 80 14.14 -3.36 1.92
C GLU A 80 14.32 -2.42 3.13
N ASN A 81 15.25 -2.82 4.01
CA ASN A 81 15.95 -2.02 5.01
C ASN A 81 15.12 -1.05 5.86
N GLN A 82 14.75 -1.49 7.07
CA GLN A 82 14.35 -0.59 8.15
C GLN A 82 15.05 -0.96 9.46
N LYS A 83 15.54 0.05 10.19
CA LYS A 83 15.98 -0.09 11.59
C LYS A 83 14.75 -0.07 12.49
N TYR A 84 14.16 -1.23 12.72
CA TYR A 84 13.14 -1.37 13.75
C TYR A 84 13.76 -1.79 15.07
N LYS A 85 13.17 -1.29 16.14
CA LYS A 85 13.37 -1.88 17.46
C LYS A 85 12.14 -2.76 17.76
N PHE A 86 12.41 -4.05 17.97
CA PHE A 86 11.60 -5.08 18.64
C PHE A 86 10.22 -5.53 18.10
N ALA A 87 9.39 -4.70 17.48
CA ALA A 87 8.12 -5.14 16.87
C ALA A 87 7.60 -4.10 15.85
N PHE A 88 6.96 -4.56 14.78
CA PHE A 88 6.23 -3.68 13.85
C PHE A 88 4.92 -4.34 13.44
N VAL A 89 3.93 -3.52 13.09
CA VAL A 89 2.61 -3.96 12.65
C VAL A 89 2.51 -3.87 11.15
N LEU A 90 1.95 -4.90 10.53
CA LEU A 90 1.58 -4.95 9.12
C LEU A 90 0.06 -4.80 9.02
N TYR A 91 -0.44 -3.78 8.31
CA TYR A 91 -1.87 -3.66 7.99
C TYR A 91 -2.17 -4.44 6.73
N ILE A 92 -3.12 -5.37 6.80
CA ILE A 92 -3.68 -6.04 5.64
C ILE A 92 -5.16 -5.67 5.57
N THR A 93 -5.52 -4.91 4.54
CA THR A 93 -6.91 -4.59 4.22
C THR A 93 -7.25 -5.14 2.84
N SER A 94 -8.54 -5.25 2.50
CA SER A 94 -9.03 -5.70 1.17
C SER A 94 -8.36 -4.99 0.00
N ASN A 95 -7.93 -3.74 0.20
CA ASN A 95 -7.52 -2.84 -0.88
C ASN A 95 -6.10 -2.32 -0.73
N ASN A 96 -5.46 -2.43 0.45
CA ASN A 96 -4.14 -1.88 0.71
C ASN A 96 -3.37 -2.71 1.75
N PHE A 97 -2.06 -2.84 1.51
CA PHE A 97 -1.08 -3.08 2.55
C PHE A 97 -0.49 -1.72 2.94
N SER A 98 -0.47 -1.39 4.22
CA SER A 98 0.24 -0.21 4.70
C SER A 98 0.95 -0.53 6.01
N THR A 99 1.96 0.26 6.32
CA THR A 99 2.41 0.43 7.71
C THR A 99 2.55 1.92 7.94
N GLU A 100 2.35 2.39 9.17
CA GLU A 100 2.50 3.82 9.50
C GLU A 100 3.96 4.32 9.25
N SER A 101 4.91 3.43 8.93
CA SER A 101 6.33 3.75 8.77
C SER A 101 7.05 3.14 7.54
N ALA A 102 6.39 2.34 6.71
CA ALA A 102 6.98 1.75 5.51
C ALA A 102 6.01 1.86 4.35
N GLY A 103 6.50 2.44 3.25
CA GLY A 103 5.80 2.50 1.97
C GLY A 103 5.58 1.11 1.38
N PHE A 104 4.60 0.38 1.90
CA PHE A 104 4.00 -0.75 1.22
C PHE A 104 3.21 -0.19 0.05
N ASN A 105 3.77 -0.27 -1.15
CA ASN A 105 3.00 -0.02 -2.37
C ASN A 105 2.23 -1.29 -2.70
N ASN A 106 0.89 -1.21 -2.58
CA ASN A 106 -0.13 -1.93 -3.34
C ASN A 106 0.18 -3.41 -3.64
N PHE A 107 0.06 -4.27 -2.64
CA PHE A 107 -0.09 -5.71 -2.91
C PHE A 107 -1.55 -6.06 -3.16
N ILE A 108 -1.79 -6.75 -4.27
CA ILE A 108 -3.09 -6.97 -4.89
C ILE A 108 -3.72 -8.25 -4.32
N LEU A 109 -4.54 -8.12 -3.27
CA LEU A 109 -5.55 -9.15 -2.93
C LEU A 109 -6.61 -9.30 -4.05
N PHE A 110 -6.62 -8.42 -5.05
CA PHE A 110 -7.55 -8.50 -6.19
C PHE A 110 -7.30 -9.70 -7.12
N ASP A 111 -6.07 -10.21 -7.25
CA ASP A 111 -5.72 -11.28 -8.20
C ASP A 111 -5.99 -12.69 -7.66
N MET A 112 -6.26 -12.83 -6.36
CA MET A 112 -6.73 -14.10 -5.79
C MET A 112 -8.08 -14.47 -6.41
N LYS A 113 -8.34 -15.75 -6.62
CA LYS A 113 -9.67 -16.22 -6.99
C LYS A 113 -10.65 -16.00 -5.83
N ASP A 114 -11.94 -16.21 -6.06
CA ASP A 114 -12.88 -16.26 -4.95
C ASP A 114 -12.69 -17.58 -4.19
N GLY A 115 -12.95 -17.55 -2.88
CA GLY A 115 -12.85 -18.70 -1.98
C GLY A 115 -11.78 -18.53 -0.91
N LYS A 116 -11.48 -19.65 -0.25
CA LYS A 116 -10.52 -19.72 0.84
C LYS A 116 -9.09 -19.82 0.32
N HIS A 117 -8.25 -18.90 0.76
CA HIS A 117 -6.82 -18.85 0.46
C HIS A 117 -5.98 -19.07 1.72
N ASN A 118 -4.83 -19.71 1.55
CA ASN A 118 -3.81 -19.75 2.58
C ASN A 118 -2.78 -18.64 2.34
N VAL A 119 -2.54 -17.80 3.34
CA VAL A 119 -1.60 -16.69 3.26
C VAL A 119 -0.48 -16.90 4.26
N VAL A 120 0.75 -16.92 3.77
CA VAL A 120 1.96 -17.07 4.57
C VAL A 120 2.78 -15.79 4.46
N VAL A 121 3.16 -15.24 5.60
CA VAL A 121 4.09 -14.11 5.70
C VAL A 121 5.41 -14.64 6.24
N GLU A 122 6.50 -14.33 5.54
CA GLU A 122 7.85 -14.79 5.91
C GLU A 122 8.83 -13.62 5.88
N LEU A 123 9.63 -13.48 6.94
CA LEU A 123 10.74 -12.53 7.03
C LEU A 123 12.07 -13.28 7.06
N TRP A 124 13.09 -12.78 6.36
CA TRP A 124 14.45 -13.32 6.37
C TRP A 124 15.51 -12.24 6.58
N ASN A 125 16.67 -12.64 7.12
CA ASN A 125 17.82 -11.75 7.31
C ASN A 125 18.67 -11.61 6.02
N GLU A 126 19.76 -10.84 6.07
CA GLU A 126 20.68 -10.67 4.93
C GLU A 126 21.30 -11.99 4.43
N LYS A 127 21.35 -13.03 5.27
CA LYS A 127 21.82 -14.39 4.93
C LYS A 127 20.74 -15.28 4.32
N LYS A 128 19.52 -14.76 4.10
CA LYS A 128 18.34 -15.50 3.64
C LYS A 128 17.86 -16.58 4.62
N GLU A 129 18.20 -16.45 5.89
CA GLU A 129 17.65 -17.30 6.95
C GLU A 129 16.32 -16.71 7.40
N THR A 130 15.26 -17.53 7.46
CA THR A 130 13.96 -17.13 7.99
C THR A 130 14.10 -16.75 9.46
N ILE A 131 13.67 -15.52 9.81
CA ILE A 131 13.73 -14.98 11.17
C ILE A 131 12.35 -14.78 11.80
N ALA A 132 11.29 -14.75 10.99
CA ALA A 132 9.92 -14.82 11.48
C ALA A 132 8.98 -15.38 10.41
N LYS A 133 7.96 -16.13 10.84
CA LYS A 133 6.94 -16.67 9.94
C LYS A 133 5.57 -16.70 10.62
N GLY A 134 4.53 -16.44 9.83
CA GLY A 134 3.14 -16.63 10.25
C GLY A 134 2.26 -17.03 9.08
N GLU A 135 1.12 -17.63 9.40
CA GLU A 135 0.15 -18.12 8.44
C GLU A 135 -1.27 -17.78 8.91
N PHE A 136 -2.15 -17.45 7.96
CA PHE A 136 -3.58 -17.30 8.19
C PHE A 136 -4.39 -17.70 6.94
N SER A 137 -5.63 -18.11 7.17
CA SER A 137 -6.64 -18.31 6.13
C SER A 137 -7.34 -16.99 5.80
N LEU A 138 -7.49 -16.70 4.52
CA LEU A 138 -8.23 -15.54 4.02
C LEU A 138 -9.38 -16.00 3.12
N GLU A 139 -10.62 -15.77 3.55
CA GLU A 139 -11.81 -15.99 2.74
C GLU A 139 -12.08 -14.75 1.86
N LYS A 140 -11.89 -14.91 0.55
CA LYS A 140 -12.36 -13.95 -0.43
C LYS A 140 -13.79 -14.31 -0.82
N GLY A 141 -14.73 -13.61 -0.20
CA GLY A 141 -16.15 -13.80 -0.49
C GLY A 141 -16.44 -13.63 -1.99
N GLY A 142 -17.08 -14.65 -2.57
CA GLY A 142 -17.51 -14.69 -3.97
C GLY A 142 -18.68 -13.76 -4.26
N ALA A 143 -18.41 -12.47 -4.17
CA ALA A 143 -19.12 -11.34 -4.77
C ALA A 143 -18.44 -10.10 -4.20
N SER A 144 -17.51 -9.50 -4.96
CA SER A 144 -17.34 -8.05 -4.82
C SER A 144 -18.74 -7.47 -4.97
N GLU A 145 -19.27 -6.76 -3.97
CA GLU A 145 -20.49 -5.99 -4.15
C GLU A 145 -20.34 -5.22 -5.45
N LYS A 146 -21.26 -5.42 -6.40
CA LYS A 146 -21.19 -4.76 -7.70
C LYS A 146 -21.02 -3.27 -7.42
N PRO A 147 -20.01 -2.62 -8.02
CA PRO A 147 -19.78 -1.22 -7.74
C PRO A 147 -21.03 -0.44 -8.09
N THR A 148 -21.53 0.37 -7.15
CA THR A 148 -22.71 1.22 -7.35
C THR A 148 -22.31 2.65 -7.74
N LYS A 149 -21.05 3.02 -7.48
CA LYS A 149 -20.50 4.34 -7.80
C LYS A 149 -20.02 4.41 -9.24
N LYS A 150 -20.25 5.56 -9.87
CA LYS A 150 -19.80 5.86 -11.23
C LYS A 150 -18.55 6.73 -11.19
N PHE A 151 -17.66 6.59 -12.17
CA PHE A 151 -16.54 7.53 -12.31
C PHE A 151 -17.04 8.95 -12.63
N SER A 152 -18.12 9.04 -13.41
CA SER A 152 -18.83 10.28 -13.74
C SER A 152 -19.33 11.04 -12.50
N SER A 153 -19.62 10.37 -11.38
CA SER A 153 -20.06 11.03 -10.13
C SER A 153 -18.93 11.63 -9.30
N ILE A 154 -17.66 11.37 -9.61
CA ILE A 154 -16.52 11.98 -8.91
C ILE A 154 -16.53 13.49 -9.16
N LYS A 155 -16.51 14.29 -8.09
CA LYS A 155 -16.43 15.74 -8.15
C LYS A 155 -15.01 16.17 -8.50
N ALA A 156 -14.86 16.94 -9.56
CA ALA A 156 -13.59 17.55 -9.93
C ALA A 156 -13.30 18.77 -9.03
N GLY A 157 -12.05 18.93 -8.62
CA GLY A 157 -11.55 20.14 -7.96
C GLY A 157 -11.27 21.26 -8.96
N MET A 158 -10.88 20.91 -10.18
CA MET A 158 -10.77 21.80 -11.32
C MET A 158 -10.97 21.03 -12.63
N VAL A 159 -11.23 21.74 -13.73
CA VAL A 159 -11.40 21.13 -15.06
C VAL A 159 -10.31 21.65 -16.00
N ASN A 160 -9.50 20.75 -16.53
CA ASN A 160 -8.51 21.06 -17.56
C ASN A 160 -8.30 19.83 -18.44
N THR A 161 -9.03 19.78 -19.55
CA THR A 161 -9.06 18.63 -20.46
C THR A 161 -7.69 18.29 -21.05
N THR A 162 -6.85 19.30 -21.32
CA THR A 162 -5.48 19.09 -21.80
C THR A 162 -4.64 18.34 -20.77
N ILE A 163 -4.68 18.77 -19.50
CA ILE A 163 -3.93 18.15 -18.41
C ILE A 163 -4.47 16.74 -18.10
N GLU A 164 -5.78 16.55 -18.15
CA GLU A 164 -6.43 15.23 -17.98
C GLU A 164 -6.00 14.24 -19.08
N GLN A 165 -5.97 14.68 -20.35
CA GLN A 165 -5.47 13.86 -21.46
C GLN A 165 -3.99 13.54 -21.34
N GLN A 166 -3.17 14.51 -20.90
CA GLN A 166 -1.75 14.29 -20.62
C GLN A 166 -1.56 13.26 -19.50
N ALA A 167 -2.38 13.28 -18.46
CA ALA A 167 -2.32 12.30 -17.36
C ALA A 167 -2.62 10.88 -17.85
N VAL A 168 -3.69 10.69 -18.63
CA VAL A 168 -4.04 9.40 -19.25
C VAL A 168 -2.90 8.90 -20.14
N LYS A 169 -2.28 9.77 -20.93
CA LYS A 169 -1.13 9.40 -21.76
C LYS A 169 0.08 9.00 -20.90
N ALA A 170 0.44 9.81 -19.92
CA ALA A 170 1.59 9.60 -19.07
C ALA A 170 1.49 8.27 -18.31
N ILE A 171 0.31 7.95 -17.75
CA ILE A 171 0.13 6.70 -17.03
C ILE A 171 0.14 5.49 -17.95
N ASN A 172 -0.46 5.56 -19.15
CA ASN A 172 -0.44 4.41 -20.06
C ASN A 172 0.96 4.14 -20.62
N THR A 173 1.78 5.19 -20.82
CA THR A 173 3.21 5.01 -21.13
C THR A 173 3.95 4.35 -19.97
N LYS A 174 3.71 4.78 -18.73
CA LYS A 174 4.29 4.16 -17.54
C LYS A 174 3.89 2.70 -17.39
N ALA A 175 2.59 2.42 -17.50
CA ALA A 175 1.98 1.10 -17.46
C ALA A 175 2.62 0.15 -18.49
N ALA A 176 2.76 0.60 -19.74
CA ALA A 176 3.41 -0.19 -20.78
C ALA A 176 4.88 -0.49 -20.47
N ASN A 177 5.63 0.48 -19.94
CA ASN A 177 7.04 0.30 -19.57
C ASN A 177 7.23 -0.63 -18.36
N GLU A 178 6.22 -0.75 -17.49
CA GLU A 178 6.24 -1.60 -16.29
C GLU A 178 5.41 -2.88 -16.43
N ASN A 179 4.94 -3.18 -17.64
CA ASN A 179 4.10 -4.35 -17.94
C ASN A 179 2.82 -4.44 -17.09
N TRP A 180 2.25 -3.30 -16.72
CA TRP A 180 0.93 -3.25 -16.11
C TRP A 180 -0.11 -3.67 -17.14
N THR A 181 -1.13 -4.40 -16.69
CA THR A 181 -2.10 -5.03 -17.60
C THR A 181 -3.40 -4.24 -17.69
N GLU A 182 -3.65 -3.36 -16.73
CA GLU A 182 -4.77 -2.43 -16.75
C GLU A 182 -4.57 -1.28 -17.74
N LYS A 183 -5.70 -0.73 -18.22
CA LYS A 183 -5.73 0.39 -19.16
C LYS A 183 -6.48 1.57 -18.57
N TYR A 184 -5.88 2.76 -18.68
CA TYR A 184 -6.47 3.98 -18.16
C TYR A 184 -7.13 4.78 -19.29
N THR A 185 -8.37 5.22 -19.11
CA THR A 185 -9.17 5.82 -20.19
C THR A 185 -9.67 7.24 -19.91
N LYS A 186 -9.85 7.60 -18.65
CA LYS A 186 -10.35 8.93 -18.22
C LYS A 186 -9.56 9.42 -17.01
N ALA A 187 -9.47 10.74 -16.86
CA ALA A 187 -8.92 11.39 -15.69
C ALA A 187 -9.85 12.52 -15.23
N LYS A 188 -9.87 12.78 -13.93
CA LYS A 188 -10.51 13.95 -13.32
C LYS A 188 -9.57 14.55 -12.30
N ILE A 189 -9.31 15.84 -12.42
CA ILE A 189 -8.48 16.54 -11.44
C ILE A 189 -9.27 16.73 -10.15
N VAL A 190 -8.80 16.14 -9.05
CA VAL A 190 -9.44 16.29 -7.73
C VAL A 190 -8.84 17.42 -6.92
N SER A 191 -7.59 17.81 -7.20
CA SER A 191 -7.00 19.02 -6.66
C SER A 191 -7.77 20.28 -7.10
N THR A 192 -7.88 21.26 -6.22
CA THR A 192 -8.43 22.59 -6.54
C THR A 192 -7.35 23.57 -7.03
N ASN A 193 -6.07 23.28 -6.78
CA ASN A 193 -4.92 24.04 -7.24
C ASN A 193 -3.69 23.14 -7.36
N TRP A 194 -2.63 23.65 -7.98
CA TRP A 194 -1.31 23.02 -7.97
C TRP A 194 -0.65 23.15 -6.60
N GLU A 195 -0.01 22.09 -6.14
CA GLU A 195 0.86 22.09 -4.96
C GLU A 195 2.30 22.38 -5.41
N ILE A 196 2.97 23.36 -4.79
CA ILE A 196 4.36 23.70 -5.14
C ILE A 196 5.31 22.97 -4.19
N GLU A 197 6.19 22.16 -4.76
CA GLU A 197 7.27 21.51 -4.02
C GLU A 197 8.55 22.35 -4.11
N LYS A 198 9.19 22.55 -2.96
CA LYS A 198 10.43 23.30 -2.84
C LYS A 198 11.49 22.43 -2.16
N ASN A 199 12.75 22.69 -2.49
CA ASN A 199 13.87 22.14 -1.76
C ASN A 199 13.82 22.67 -0.31
N GLU A 200 13.87 21.78 0.66
CA GLU A 200 13.71 22.14 2.07
C GLU A 200 14.84 23.02 2.62
N ILE A 201 16.04 22.93 2.02
CA ILE A 201 17.23 23.66 2.47
C ILE A 201 17.31 25.02 1.76
N THR A 202 17.22 25.02 0.42
CA THR A 202 17.47 26.23 -0.38
C THR A 202 16.20 27.05 -0.65
N GLY A 203 15.02 26.47 -0.42
CA GLY A 203 13.73 27.08 -0.76
C GLY A 203 13.46 27.18 -2.27
N ALA A 204 14.36 26.66 -3.12
CA ALA A 204 14.21 26.67 -4.56
C ALA A 204 13.01 25.81 -4.98
N ILE A 205 12.20 26.31 -5.91
CA ILE A 205 11.07 25.54 -6.48
C ILE A 205 11.63 24.39 -7.31
N ILE A 206 11.17 23.17 -7.02
CA ILE A 206 11.57 21.95 -7.72
C ILE A 206 10.54 21.61 -8.78
N CYS A 207 9.28 21.50 -8.39
CA CYS A 207 8.19 21.12 -9.27
C CYS A 207 6.86 21.64 -8.73
N ARG A 208 5.81 21.39 -9.50
CA ARG A 208 4.43 21.47 -9.01
C ARG A 208 3.71 20.14 -9.20
N LYS A 209 2.88 19.77 -8.25
CA LYS A 209 2.11 18.52 -8.21
C LYS A 209 0.62 18.80 -8.37
N ILE A 210 -0.08 17.83 -8.92
CA ILE A 210 -1.53 17.81 -9.06
C ILE A 210 -2.04 16.38 -8.87
N TYR A 211 -3.17 16.24 -8.19
CA TYR A 211 -3.76 14.94 -7.88
C TYR A 211 -5.06 14.74 -8.65
N MET A 212 -5.23 13.52 -9.17
CA MET A 212 -6.33 13.15 -10.06
C MET A 212 -6.87 11.77 -9.68
N LYS A 213 -8.15 11.53 -10.01
CA LYS A 213 -8.73 10.19 -10.10
C LYS A 213 -8.67 9.73 -11.56
N LEU A 214 -8.14 8.55 -11.84
CA LEU A 214 -8.13 7.96 -13.18
C LEU A 214 -9.03 6.73 -13.24
N LEU A 215 -9.77 6.57 -14.34
CA LEU A 215 -10.55 5.36 -14.61
C LEU A 215 -9.63 4.32 -15.25
N GLY A 216 -9.32 3.26 -14.50
CA GLY A 216 -8.61 2.08 -14.98
C GLY A 216 -9.59 0.93 -15.25
N GLN A 217 -9.26 0.11 -16.25
CA GLN A 217 -9.95 -1.13 -16.58
C GLN A 217 -8.95 -2.29 -16.55
N TRP A 218 -9.24 -3.32 -15.77
CA TRP A 218 -8.42 -4.50 -15.61
C TRP A 218 -8.79 -5.59 -16.63
N PRO A 219 -7.89 -6.55 -16.90
CA PRO A 219 -8.16 -7.67 -17.82
C PRO A 219 -9.36 -8.54 -17.45
N ASP A 220 -9.69 -8.60 -16.15
CA ASP A 220 -10.86 -9.31 -15.63
C ASP A 220 -12.20 -8.58 -15.89
N GLY A 221 -12.16 -7.42 -16.54
CA GLY A 221 -13.31 -6.61 -16.89
C GLY A 221 -13.78 -5.66 -15.78
N LYS A 222 -13.09 -5.62 -14.62
CA LYS A 222 -13.42 -4.68 -13.55
C LYS A 222 -12.86 -3.28 -13.83
N CYS A 223 -13.54 -2.27 -13.30
CA CYS A 223 -13.09 -0.89 -13.38
C CYS A 223 -12.88 -0.28 -11.98
N ASN A 224 -11.81 0.49 -11.84
CA ASN A 224 -11.50 1.21 -10.61
C ASN A 224 -11.21 2.68 -10.92
N ALA A 225 -11.63 3.56 -10.01
CA ALA A 225 -11.11 4.92 -9.91
C ALA A 225 -9.86 4.90 -9.03
N VAL A 226 -8.72 5.24 -9.60
CA VAL A 226 -7.41 5.20 -8.93
C VAL A 226 -6.93 6.61 -8.63
N ASP A 227 -6.52 6.87 -7.40
CA ASP A 227 -5.85 8.12 -7.04
C ASP A 227 -4.43 8.13 -7.59
N MET A 228 -4.07 9.19 -8.31
CA MET A 228 -2.73 9.37 -8.84
C MET A 228 -2.28 10.81 -8.72
N GLY A 229 -0.99 10.97 -8.41
CA GLY A 229 -0.30 12.25 -8.45
C GLY A 229 0.53 12.37 -9.72
N PHE A 230 0.55 13.58 -10.26
CA PHE A 230 1.38 13.96 -11.39
C PHE A 230 2.16 15.22 -11.05
N ARG A 231 3.30 15.42 -11.72
CA ARG A 231 4.12 16.62 -11.54
C ARG A 231 4.55 17.25 -12.85
N GLN A 232 4.89 18.53 -12.78
CA GLN A 232 5.61 19.28 -13.81
C GLN A 232 6.83 19.93 -13.19
N ASP A 233 8.00 19.64 -13.73
CA ASP A 233 9.26 20.17 -13.22
C ASP A 233 9.37 21.68 -13.47
N TYR A 234 10.00 22.39 -12.55
CA TYR A 234 10.26 23.81 -12.69
C TYR A 234 11.41 24.06 -13.66
N VAL A 235 11.22 24.98 -14.61
CA VAL A 235 12.21 25.26 -15.67
C VAL A 235 12.78 26.69 -15.58
N GLY A 236 12.59 27.35 -14.44
CA GLY A 236 13.08 28.72 -14.20
C GLY A 236 12.11 29.81 -14.65
N GLY A 237 12.34 31.04 -14.17
CA GLY A 237 11.58 32.23 -14.57
C GLY A 237 10.07 32.16 -14.30
N GLY A 238 9.63 31.42 -13.27
CA GLY A 238 8.21 31.22 -12.95
C GLY A 238 7.48 30.21 -13.84
N LYS A 239 8.20 29.47 -14.69
CA LYS A 239 7.63 28.53 -15.66
C LYS A 239 7.84 27.07 -15.24
N TYR A 240 6.96 26.21 -15.74
CA TYR A 240 7.00 24.76 -15.53
C TYR A 240 7.05 24.06 -16.89
N SER A 241 7.60 22.84 -16.90
CA SER A 241 7.58 21.96 -18.06
C SER A 241 6.16 21.77 -18.58
N SER A 242 6.01 21.70 -19.91
CA SER A 242 4.73 21.37 -20.54
C SER A 242 4.39 19.87 -20.45
N THR A 243 5.37 19.04 -20.07
CA THR A 243 5.20 17.59 -19.91
C THR A 243 4.72 17.27 -18.51
N LEU A 244 3.59 16.57 -18.43
CA LEU A 244 3.09 15.99 -17.19
C LEU A 244 3.75 14.63 -16.95
N ILE A 245 4.31 14.42 -15.76
CA ILE A 245 5.06 13.23 -15.37
C ILE A 245 4.30 12.51 -14.26
N TYR A 246 4.15 11.18 -14.37
CA TYR A 246 3.62 10.35 -13.29
C TYR A 246 4.49 10.48 -12.03
N ASN A 247 3.86 10.72 -10.87
CA ASN A 247 4.56 10.97 -9.63
C ASN A 247 4.21 9.98 -8.51
N SER A 248 2.94 9.62 -8.36
CA SER A 248 2.49 8.74 -7.27
C SER A 248 1.18 8.04 -7.61
N ILE A 249 0.92 6.93 -6.93
CA ILE A 249 -0.34 6.19 -6.94
C ILE A 249 -0.85 6.09 -5.50
N GLY A 250 -2.16 6.10 -5.32
CA GLY A 250 -2.84 5.95 -4.03
C GLY A 250 -3.98 4.96 -4.13
N ASP A 251 -5.06 5.23 -3.41
CA ASP A 251 -6.18 4.31 -3.26
C ASP A 251 -6.89 3.99 -4.58
N MET A 252 -7.41 2.77 -4.65
CA MET A 252 -8.28 2.30 -5.72
C MET A 252 -9.69 2.09 -5.18
N THR A 253 -10.69 2.60 -5.91
CA THR A 253 -12.10 2.42 -5.57
C THR A 253 -12.84 1.74 -6.72
N PRO A 254 -13.50 0.59 -6.50
CA PRO A 254 -14.34 -0.03 -7.51
C PRO A 254 -15.43 0.93 -8.01
N VAL A 255 -15.58 1.02 -9.33
CA VAL A 255 -16.60 1.83 -10.00
C VAL A 255 -17.25 1.05 -11.15
N ILE A 256 -18.43 1.47 -11.55
CA ILE A 256 -19.08 1.00 -12.77
C ILE A 256 -18.18 1.38 -13.95
N CYS A 257 -17.94 0.44 -14.87
CA CYS A 257 -17.26 0.71 -16.13
C CYS A 257 -18.11 1.64 -16.99
N GLU A 258 -17.52 2.76 -17.42
CA GLU A 258 -18.16 3.83 -18.21
C GLU A 258 -17.28 4.28 -19.38
#